data_AF-A0A7S0J650-F1
#
_entry.id   AF-A0A7S0J650-F1
#
_cell.length_a   1.000
_cell.length_b   1.000
_cell.length_c   1.000
_cell.angle_alpha   90.00
_cell.angle_beta   90.00
_cell.angle_gamma   90.00
#
_symmetry.space_group_name_H-M   'P 1'
#
loop_
_entity.id
_entity.type
_entity.pdbx_description
1 polymer ?
#
loop_
_entity_poly.entity_id
_entity_poly.type
_entity_poly.pdbx_seq_one_letter_code
_entity_poly.pdbx_strand_id
1 'polypeptide(L)'
;IDPPMLMKHLLGSEQIWVSEDDAAGYAAVPSTSEAIAPSVADWSSAVGEHVGQAYAPALGAILKMLCESLMDAVAQQIQGGPAVPIVESGGQAADAPSSLDLLSDCVHDAPLLPVDCALLASSELRASCSAIELLRAASRERAPAHEWAISGFSQLGSAKLCSSSFELYGRRWSLLFHPLGCGANAQGTHLSAYLRLESGSACNARVRLAVHNHRAPALSAFNKPWQWRFETNGKNRGMSSLLPLVSATEEAGYVKDDTI
;
A
#
# COMPACT_ATOMS: atom_id res chain seq x y z
N ILE A 1 10.52 -20.38 -10.00
CA ILE A 1 10.66 -19.10 -9.28
C ILE A 1 10.12 -19.32 -7.89
N ASP A 2 10.83 -18.91 -6.84
CA ASP A 2 10.34 -19.04 -5.46
C ASP A 2 9.13 -18.10 -5.24
N PRO A 3 7.96 -18.59 -4.83
CA PRO A 3 6.73 -17.78 -4.73
C PRO A 3 6.81 -16.53 -3.82
N PRO A 4 7.53 -16.55 -2.68
CA PRO A 4 7.82 -15.36 -1.89
C PRO A 4 8.67 -14.32 -2.63
N MET A 5 9.60 -14.74 -3.49
CA MET A 5 10.40 -13.83 -4.33
C MET A 5 9.54 -13.15 -5.40
N LEU A 6 8.65 -13.90 -6.06
CA LEU A 6 7.70 -13.34 -7.03
C LEU A 6 6.79 -12.30 -6.35
N MET A 7 6.36 -12.56 -5.12
CA MET A 7 5.52 -11.66 -4.35
C MET A 7 6.25 -10.37 -3.93
N LYS A 8 7.51 -10.45 -3.51
CA LYS A 8 8.34 -9.27 -3.24
C LYS A 8 8.49 -8.38 -4.47
N HIS A 9 8.68 -9.00 -5.63
CA HIS A 9 8.80 -8.30 -6.91
C HIS A 9 7.47 -7.67 -7.34
N LEU A 10 6.35 -8.39 -7.18
CA LEU A 10 5.00 -7.89 -7.49
C LEU A 10 4.49 -6.85 -6.48
N LEU A 11 4.96 -6.83 -5.24
CA LEU A 11 4.53 -5.84 -4.25
C LEU A 11 5.47 -4.63 -4.19
N GLY A 12 6.53 -4.60 -5.01
CA GLY A 12 7.47 -3.48 -5.07
C GLY A 12 8.23 -3.28 -3.76
N SER A 13 8.51 -4.35 -3.01
CA SER A 13 9.11 -4.26 -1.67
C SER A 13 10.62 -3.97 -1.67
N GLU A 14 11.22 -3.61 -2.79
CA GLU A 14 12.58 -3.06 -2.83
C GLU A 14 12.55 -1.56 -2.51
N GLN A 15 12.32 -1.20 -1.24
CA GLN A 15 12.98 -0.02 -0.69
C GLN A 15 14.33 -0.47 -0.15
N ILE A 16 15.31 -0.48 -1.05
CA ILE A 16 16.72 -0.61 -0.71
C ILE A 16 17.11 0.65 0.09
N TRP A 17 17.27 0.50 1.40
CA TRP A 17 18.27 1.29 2.11
C TRP A 17 19.58 0.52 1.99
N VAL A 18 20.47 0.96 1.09
CA VAL A 18 21.87 0.53 1.17
C VAL A 18 22.45 1.25 2.39
N SER A 19 22.63 0.51 3.48
CA SER A 19 23.74 0.82 4.38
C SER A 19 24.96 0.18 3.73
N GLU A 20 25.90 1.01 3.29
CA GLU A 20 27.26 0.54 2.98
C GLU A 20 27.87 0.04 4.28
N ASP A 21 27.81 -1.28 4.50
CA ASP A 21 28.75 -2.07 5.30
C ASP A 21 28.13 -3.48 5.43
N ASP A 22 28.40 -4.35 4.44
CA ASP A 22 28.56 -5.80 4.61
C ASP A 22 28.66 -6.47 3.23
N ALA A 23 29.83 -6.32 2.60
CA ALA A 23 30.23 -7.11 1.46
C ALA A 23 31.02 -8.34 1.94
N ALA A 24 30.33 -9.41 2.37
CA ALA A 24 30.95 -10.72 2.49
C ALA A 24 29.91 -11.86 2.47
N GLY A 25 29.97 -12.68 1.41
CA GLY A 25 29.50 -14.07 1.48
C GLY A 25 28.28 -14.42 0.62
N TYR A 26 28.44 -14.47 -0.70
CA TYR A 26 27.56 -15.30 -1.53
C TYR A 26 28.05 -16.75 -1.46
N ALA A 27 27.38 -17.58 -0.66
CA ALA A 27 27.54 -19.02 -0.66
C ALA A 27 26.61 -19.66 -1.71
N ALA A 28 27.12 -20.69 -2.38
CA ALA A 28 26.44 -21.43 -3.43
C ALA A 28 25.10 -22.05 -2.97
N VAL A 29 24.10 -21.97 -3.85
CA VAL A 29 22.78 -22.59 -3.67
C VAL A 29 22.91 -24.11 -3.79
N PRO A 30 22.49 -24.91 -2.79
CA PRO A 30 22.49 -26.36 -2.92
C PRO A 30 21.31 -26.82 -3.79
N SER A 31 21.61 -27.73 -4.71
CA SER A 31 20.63 -28.43 -5.53
C SER A 31 19.84 -29.44 -4.69
N THR A 32 18.55 -29.57 -5.03
CA THR A 32 17.55 -30.61 -4.70
C THR A 32 16.61 -30.40 -3.50
N SER A 33 15.32 -30.24 -3.82
CA SER A 33 14.15 -30.87 -3.19
C SER A 33 12.93 -30.48 -4.04
N GLU A 34 11.99 -31.40 -4.27
CA GLU A 34 10.71 -31.10 -4.91
C GLU A 34 10.04 -29.92 -4.19
N ALA A 35 9.91 -28.79 -4.90
CA ALA A 35 9.29 -27.59 -4.36
C ALA A 35 7.78 -27.81 -4.30
N ILE A 36 7.26 -28.06 -3.10
CA ILE A 36 5.82 -28.13 -2.84
C ILE A 36 5.24 -26.75 -3.18
N ALA A 37 4.24 -26.72 -4.08
CA ALA A 37 3.55 -25.49 -4.42
C ALA A 37 2.89 -24.89 -3.16
N PRO A 38 3.08 -23.59 -2.88
CA PRO A 38 2.54 -22.95 -1.68
C PRO A 38 1.01 -23.00 -1.68
N SER A 39 0.44 -23.25 -0.50
CA SER A 39 -1.00 -23.34 -0.28
C SER A 39 -1.65 -21.94 -0.25
N VAL A 40 -2.98 -21.88 -0.42
CA VAL A 40 -3.76 -20.62 -0.25
C VAL A 40 -3.50 -19.98 1.11
N ALA A 41 -3.28 -20.78 2.15
CA ALA A 41 -3.01 -20.30 3.49
C ALA A 41 -1.65 -19.57 3.58
N ASP A 42 -0.64 -20.07 2.86
CA ASP A 42 0.68 -19.44 2.79
C ASP A 42 0.61 -18.08 2.09
N TRP A 43 -0.13 -18.00 0.98
CA TRP A 43 -0.42 -16.73 0.28
C TRP A 43 -1.21 -15.75 1.14
N SER A 44 -2.26 -16.22 1.81
CA SER A 44 -3.11 -15.39 2.66
C SER A 44 -2.34 -14.83 3.85
N SER A 45 -1.46 -15.63 4.45
CA SER A 45 -0.57 -15.20 5.54
C SER A 45 0.37 -14.07 5.09
N ALA A 46 1.05 -14.26 3.96
CA ALA A 46 1.99 -13.28 3.40
C ALA A 46 1.30 -11.95 3.03
N VAL A 47 0.08 -12.00 2.48
CA VAL A 47 -0.70 -10.79 2.18
C VAL A 47 -1.22 -10.14 3.47
N GLY A 48 -1.61 -10.91 4.47
CA GLY A 48 -2.11 -10.40 5.75
C GLY A 48 -1.10 -9.54 6.51
N GLU A 49 0.19 -9.83 6.33
CA GLU A 49 1.28 -9.03 6.88
C GLU A 49 1.39 -7.64 6.22
N HIS A 50 1.04 -7.51 4.94
CA HIS A 50 1.27 -6.30 4.15
C HIS A 50 0.02 -5.44 3.91
N VAL A 51 -1.15 -6.07 3.72
CA VAL A 51 -2.40 -5.40 3.32
C VAL A 51 -3.50 -5.51 4.40
N GLY A 52 -3.18 -6.21 5.50
CA GLY A 52 -4.08 -6.41 6.63
C GLY A 52 -4.98 -7.64 6.48
N GLN A 53 -5.30 -8.25 7.62
CA GLN A 53 -6.01 -9.54 7.74
C GLN A 53 -7.40 -9.55 7.08
N ALA A 54 -8.03 -8.38 6.88
CA ALA A 54 -9.36 -8.30 6.26
C ALA A 54 -9.35 -8.62 4.75
N TYR A 55 -8.24 -8.32 4.06
CA TYR A 55 -8.11 -8.52 2.61
C TYR A 55 -7.26 -9.75 2.25
N ALA A 56 -6.57 -10.31 3.24
CA ALA A 56 -5.67 -11.47 3.10
C ALA A 56 -6.27 -12.68 2.37
N PRO A 57 -7.49 -13.17 2.70
CA PRO A 57 -8.01 -14.37 2.05
C PRO A 57 -8.36 -14.13 0.57
N ALA A 58 -8.96 -12.97 0.27
CA ALA A 58 -9.38 -12.63 -1.10
C ALA A 58 -8.17 -12.39 -2.00
N LEU A 59 -7.20 -11.62 -1.53
CA LEU A 59 -5.96 -11.34 -2.27
C LEU A 59 -5.08 -12.59 -2.40
N GLY A 60 -4.99 -13.41 -1.35
CA GLY A 60 -4.27 -14.68 -1.39
C GLY A 60 -4.85 -15.65 -2.44
N ALA A 61 -6.18 -15.72 -2.56
CA ALA A 61 -6.84 -16.51 -3.59
C ALA A 61 -6.58 -15.98 -5.01
N ILE A 62 -6.61 -14.66 -5.20
CA ILE A 62 -6.32 -14.02 -6.50
C ILE A 62 -4.87 -14.28 -6.92
N LEU A 63 -3.91 -14.11 -6.00
CA LEU A 63 -2.50 -14.34 -6.27
C LEU A 63 -2.18 -15.80 -6.56
N LYS A 64 -2.84 -16.73 -5.86
CA LYS A 64 -2.73 -18.15 -6.16
C LYS A 64 -3.24 -18.47 -7.56
N MET A 65 -4.44 -18.00 -7.91
CA MET A 65 -5.04 -18.21 -9.25
C MET A 65 -4.12 -17.68 -10.35
N LEU A 66 -3.54 -16.50 -10.15
CA LEU A 66 -2.57 -15.90 -11.05
C LEU A 66 -1.31 -16.75 -11.22
N CYS A 67 -0.75 -17.24 -10.11
CA CYS A 67 0.46 -18.07 -10.16
C CYS A 67 0.21 -19.41 -10.85
N GLU A 68 -0.91 -20.08 -10.54
CA GLU A 68 -1.29 -21.34 -11.19
C GLU A 68 -1.49 -21.13 -12.70
N SER A 69 -2.23 -20.09 -13.09
CA SER A 69 -2.49 -19.76 -14.50
C SER A 69 -1.21 -19.39 -15.26
N LEU A 70 -0.29 -18.64 -14.64
CA LEU A 70 1.02 -18.32 -15.22
C LEU A 70 1.88 -19.59 -15.39
N MET A 71 1.92 -20.46 -14.39
CA MET A 71 2.70 -21.70 -14.43
C MET A 71 2.18 -22.66 -15.50
N ASP A 72 0.86 -22.78 -15.66
CA ASP A 72 0.25 -23.57 -16.72
C ASP A 72 0.56 -23.02 -18.12
N ALA A 73 0.50 -21.70 -18.30
CA ALA A 73 0.85 -21.05 -19.56
C ALA A 73 2.33 -21.29 -19.93
N VAL A 74 3.24 -21.18 -18.97
CA VAL A 74 4.66 -21.48 -19.17
C VAL A 74 4.88 -22.96 -19.50
N ALA A 75 4.19 -23.88 -18.80
CA ALA A 75 4.28 -25.31 -19.08
C ALA A 75 3.80 -25.66 -20.49
N GLN A 76 2.70 -25.04 -20.96
CA GLN A 76 2.20 -25.21 -22.32
C GLN A 76 3.18 -24.69 -23.38
N GLN A 77 3.87 -23.58 -23.12
CA GLN A 77 4.91 -23.07 -24.03
C GLN A 77 6.15 -23.98 -24.11
N ILE A 78 6.55 -24.58 -22.99
CA ILE A 78 7.68 -25.54 -22.97
C ILE A 78 7.33 -26.82 -23.73
N GLN A 79 6.08 -27.28 -23.66
CA GLN A 79 5.62 -28.49 -24.35
C GLN A 79 5.32 -28.23 -25.85
N GLY A 80 4.98 -27.00 -26.22
CA GLY A 80 4.66 -26.58 -27.59
C GLY A 80 5.83 -26.01 -28.39
N GLY A 81 7.03 -26.59 -28.29
CA GLY A 81 8.20 -26.17 -29.07
C GLY A 81 7.88 -26.03 -30.57
N PRO A 82 8.47 -25.06 -31.29
CA PRO A 82 8.06 -24.73 -32.65
C PRO A 82 8.32 -25.93 -33.57
N ALA A 83 7.24 -26.53 -34.08
CA ALA A 83 7.31 -27.34 -35.27
C ALA A 83 7.71 -26.41 -36.42
N VAL A 84 9.01 -26.40 -36.76
CA VAL A 84 9.53 -25.71 -37.95
C VAL A 84 8.84 -26.35 -39.17
N PRO A 85 7.99 -25.62 -39.92
CA PRO A 85 7.56 -26.10 -41.21
C PRO A 85 8.74 -25.96 -42.16
N ILE A 86 9.24 -27.09 -42.67
CA ILE A 86 10.14 -27.12 -43.81
C ILE A 86 9.33 -26.59 -45.00
N VAL A 87 9.55 -25.34 -45.38
CA VAL A 87 9.01 -24.74 -46.60
C VAL A 87 9.99 -25.05 -47.72
N GLU A 88 9.56 -25.92 -48.64
CA GLU A 88 10.23 -26.10 -49.93
C GLU A 88 10.08 -24.84 -50.77
N SER A 89 11.22 -24.32 -51.23
CA SER A 89 11.33 -23.16 -52.09
C SER A 89 10.97 -23.53 -53.53
N GLY A 90 9.90 -22.91 -54.06
CA GLY A 90 9.56 -22.90 -55.48
C GLY A 90 9.12 -21.49 -55.87
N GLY A 91 10.00 -20.75 -56.53
CA GLY A 91 9.78 -19.36 -56.90
C GLY A 91 8.95 -19.16 -58.16
N GLN A 92 8.37 -17.96 -58.29
CA GLN A 92 8.40 -17.16 -59.53
C GLN A 92 7.89 -15.74 -59.29
N ALA A 93 8.51 -14.81 -60.01
CA ALA A 93 8.38 -13.36 -59.93
C ALA A 93 7.25 -12.81 -60.81
N ALA A 94 6.67 -11.65 -60.44
CA ALA A 94 6.71 -10.42 -61.23
C ALA A 94 5.76 -9.32 -60.67
N ASP A 95 6.25 -8.08 -60.83
CA ASP A 95 5.57 -6.78 -60.91
C ASP A 95 5.13 -5.97 -59.66
N ALA A 96 5.55 -4.70 -59.72
CA ALA A 96 5.34 -3.56 -58.83
C ALA A 96 4.79 -2.37 -59.69
N PRO A 97 4.64 -1.13 -59.19
CA PRO A 97 4.29 -0.59 -57.86
C PRO A 97 3.09 0.41 -57.95
N SER A 98 2.63 0.98 -56.83
CA SER A 98 2.27 2.42 -56.69
C SER A 98 1.79 2.80 -55.27
N SER A 99 2.67 3.53 -54.57
CA SER A 99 2.43 4.73 -53.73
C SER A 99 1.21 4.80 -52.78
N LEU A 100 1.48 4.85 -51.48
CA LEU A 100 1.44 6.11 -50.72
C LEU A 100 2.30 5.99 -49.46
N ASP A 101 3.02 7.07 -49.22
CA ASP A 101 4.13 7.21 -48.28
C ASP A 101 3.70 8.21 -47.20
N LEU A 102 4.30 8.06 -46.01
CA LEU A 102 4.50 9.06 -44.94
C LEU A 102 3.42 9.23 -43.85
N LEU A 103 3.67 8.58 -42.71
CA LEU A 103 3.99 9.17 -41.38
C LEU A 103 4.77 8.07 -40.58
N SER A 104 6.11 8.01 -40.56
CA SER A 104 7.05 8.62 -39.58
C SER A 104 6.37 9.12 -38.29
N ASP A 105 6.70 8.72 -37.05
CA ASP A 105 7.95 8.17 -36.52
C ASP A 105 7.73 7.40 -35.18
N CYS A 106 8.50 6.32 -35.02
CA CYS A 106 9.18 5.86 -33.81
C CYS A 106 8.40 5.47 -32.52
N VAL A 107 8.08 4.18 -32.40
CA VAL A 107 8.39 3.39 -31.18
C VAL A 107 8.87 2.00 -31.63
N HIS A 108 9.94 1.50 -31.02
CA HIS A 108 10.64 0.27 -31.42
C HIS A 108 9.72 -0.95 -31.58
N ASP A 109 9.83 -1.58 -32.76
CA ASP A 109 9.35 -2.93 -33.08
C ASP A 109 10.25 -3.99 -32.39
N ALA A 110 10.46 -3.82 -31.08
CA ALA A 110 11.10 -4.85 -30.28
C ALA A 110 10.10 -6.00 -30.17
N PRO A 111 10.44 -7.22 -30.65
CA PRO A 111 9.54 -8.35 -30.49
C PRO A 111 9.27 -8.53 -29.00
N LEU A 112 8.00 -8.34 -28.63
CA LEU A 112 7.53 -8.54 -27.26
C LEU A 112 8.04 -9.89 -26.78
N LEU A 113 8.54 -9.94 -25.54
CA LEU A 113 9.04 -11.20 -25.01
C LEU A 113 7.87 -12.21 -25.00
N PRO A 114 8.12 -13.52 -25.16
CA PRO A 114 7.06 -14.53 -25.14
C PRO A 114 6.12 -14.45 -23.93
N VAL A 115 6.62 -13.90 -22.81
CA VAL A 115 5.85 -13.62 -21.60
C VAL A 115 4.87 -12.44 -21.77
N ASP A 116 5.26 -11.39 -22.49
CA ASP A 116 4.41 -10.23 -22.77
C ASP A 116 3.29 -10.61 -23.74
N CYS A 117 3.58 -11.46 -24.73
CA CYS A 117 2.58 -12.03 -25.64
C CYS A 117 1.57 -12.92 -24.90
N ALA A 118 2.02 -13.76 -23.95
CA ALA A 118 1.15 -14.59 -23.13
C ALA A 118 0.26 -13.75 -22.17
N LEU A 119 0.84 -12.70 -21.59
CA LEU A 119 0.12 -11.71 -20.76
C LEU A 119 -0.98 -10.99 -21.55
N LEU A 120 -0.72 -10.63 -22.81
CA LEU A 120 -1.70 -9.97 -23.68
C LEU A 120 -2.78 -10.94 -24.21
N ALA A 121 -2.42 -12.19 -24.48
CA ALA A 121 -3.34 -13.20 -25.01
C ALA A 121 -4.38 -13.69 -23.97
N SER A 122 -4.01 -13.79 -22.69
CA SER A 122 -4.93 -14.26 -21.65
C SER A 122 -5.79 -13.12 -21.09
N SER A 123 -7.11 -13.20 -21.29
CA SER A 123 -8.08 -12.26 -20.73
C SER A 123 -8.11 -12.29 -19.20
N GLU A 124 -7.83 -13.45 -18.60
CA GLU A 124 -7.81 -13.68 -17.15
C GLU A 124 -6.56 -13.05 -16.51
N LEU A 125 -5.39 -13.18 -17.15
CA LEU A 125 -4.18 -12.48 -16.72
C LEU A 125 -4.31 -10.97 -16.90
N ARG A 126 -4.88 -10.47 -18.01
CA ARG A 126 -5.12 -9.02 -18.18
C ARG A 126 -6.05 -8.45 -17.10
N ALA A 127 -7.15 -9.15 -16.81
CA ALA A 127 -8.06 -8.75 -15.74
C ALA A 127 -7.36 -8.70 -14.38
N SER A 128 -6.47 -9.65 -14.14
CA SER A 128 -5.76 -9.78 -12.87
C SER A 128 -4.58 -8.79 -12.73
N CYS A 129 -3.83 -8.51 -13.79
CA CYS A 129 -2.83 -7.44 -13.83
C CYS A 129 -3.49 -6.07 -13.65
N SER A 130 -4.65 -5.85 -14.28
CA SER A 130 -5.46 -4.64 -14.05
C SER A 130 -5.92 -4.54 -12.60
N ALA A 131 -6.34 -5.65 -11.98
CA ALA A 131 -6.68 -5.69 -10.55
C ALA A 131 -5.48 -5.39 -9.65
N ILE A 132 -4.28 -5.91 -9.97
CA ILE A 132 -3.04 -5.60 -9.24
C ILE A 132 -2.68 -4.12 -9.37
N GLU A 133 -2.77 -3.54 -10.56
CA GLU A 133 -2.53 -2.10 -10.75
C GLU A 133 -3.57 -1.25 -10.03
N LEU A 134 -4.84 -1.67 -10.00
CA LEU A 134 -5.88 -1.04 -9.18
C LEU A 134 -5.56 -1.13 -7.69
N LEU A 135 -5.07 -2.27 -7.20
CA LEU A 135 -4.66 -2.44 -5.81
C LEU A 135 -3.40 -1.64 -5.46
N ARG A 136 -2.43 -1.55 -6.38
CA ARG A 136 -1.24 -0.71 -6.26
C ARG A 136 -1.59 0.77 -6.31
N ALA A 137 -2.51 1.17 -7.19
CA ALA A 137 -3.02 2.53 -7.23
C ALA A 137 -3.76 2.87 -5.93
N ALA A 138 -4.64 1.97 -5.46
CA ALA A 138 -5.35 2.12 -4.19
C ALA A 138 -4.40 2.09 -2.97
N SER A 139 -3.27 1.40 -3.04
CA SER A 139 -2.26 1.41 -1.97
C SER A 139 -1.34 2.62 -2.02
N ARG A 140 -1.17 3.24 -3.20
CA ARG A 140 -0.49 4.52 -3.39
C ARG A 140 -1.38 5.70 -2.99
N GLU A 141 -2.70 5.55 -3.03
CA GLU A 141 -3.60 6.54 -2.46
C GLU A 141 -3.35 6.66 -0.96
N ARG A 142 -3.05 7.89 -0.54
CA ARG A 142 -2.76 8.21 0.86
C ARG A 142 -3.96 7.76 1.69
N ALA A 143 -3.71 6.98 2.74
CA ALA A 143 -4.77 6.52 3.63
C ALA A 143 -5.65 7.72 4.02
N PRO A 144 -6.99 7.61 3.87
CA PRO A 144 -7.88 8.73 4.06
C PRO A 144 -7.71 9.29 5.48
N ALA A 145 -7.49 10.59 5.54
CA ALA A 145 -7.22 11.33 6.77
C ALA A 145 -8.35 12.29 7.05
N HIS A 146 -8.57 12.58 8.33
CA HIS A 146 -9.48 13.61 8.79
C HIS A 146 -8.68 14.64 9.57
N GLU A 147 -8.93 15.92 9.28
CA GLU A 147 -8.31 17.06 9.93
C GLU A 147 -9.35 17.86 10.68
N TRP A 148 -8.98 18.34 11.87
CA TRP A 148 -9.83 19.15 12.72
C TRP A 148 -9.02 20.34 13.23
N ALA A 149 -9.36 21.53 12.73
CA ALA A 149 -8.77 22.77 13.18
C ALA A 149 -9.49 23.28 14.44
N ILE A 150 -8.72 23.70 15.45
CA ILE A 150 -9.26 24.22 16.70
C ILE A 150 -8.81 25.68 16.87
N SER A 151 -9.71 26.60 16.56
CA SER A 151 -9.48 28.05 16.73
C SER A 151 -9.71 28.50 18.16
N GLY A 152 -9.11 29.64 18.54
CA GLY A 152 -9.19 30.16 19.89
C GLY A 152 -8.30 29.39 20.88
N PHE A 153 -7.22 28.78 20.39
CA PHE A 153 -6.40 27.84 21.15
C PHE A 153 -5.86 28.45 22.46
N SER A 154 -5.46 29.73 22.43
CA SER A 154 -4.98 30.50 23.57
C SER A 154 -6.00 30.67 24.70
N GLN A 155 -7.30 30.56 24.40
CA GLN A 155 -8.40 30.73 25.35
C GLN A 155 -8.92 29.38 25.89
N LEU A 156 -8.40 28.27 25.37
CA LEU A 156 -8.83 26.95 25.79
C LEU A 156 -8.33 26.65 27.20
N GLY A 157 -9.28 26.34 28.09
CA GLY A 157 -8.97 25.82 29.43
C GLY A 157 -8.68 24.32 29.43
N SER A 158 -8.87 23.70 30.58
CA SER A 158 -8.73 22.24 30.76
C SER A 158 -9.91 21.42 30.21
N ALA A 159 -10.93 22.09 29.67
CA ALA A 159 -12.12 21.46 29.15
C ALA A 159 -11.79 20.59 27.93
N LYS A 160 -12.36 19.37 27.92
CA LYS A 160 -12.26 18.46 26.79
C LYS A 160 -13.11 18.96 25.63
N LEU A 161 -12.53 19.00 24.44
CA LEU A 161 -13.23 19.28 23.19
C LEU A 161 -13.55 17.99 22.45
N CYS A 162 -14.61 18.02 21.65
CA CYS A 162 -15.02 16.93 20.77
C CYS A 162 -15.24 17.49 19.36
N SER A 163 -14.67 16.85 18.35
CA SER A 163 -14.94 17.20 16.96
C SER A 163 -16.39 16.86 16.57
N SER A 164 -16.84 17.42 15.45
CA SER A 164 -17.96 16.83 14.71
C SER A 164 -17.62 15.40 14.31
N SER A 165 -18.64 14.56 14.18
CA SER A 165 -18.42 13.19 13.71
C SER A 165 -18.06 13.17 12.22
N PHE A 166 -17.16 12.27 11.82
CA PHE A 166 -16.72 12.09 10.44
C PHE A 166 -16.71 10.61 10.04
N GLU A 167 -16.80 10.33 8.75
CA GLU A 167 -16.87 8.97 8.23
C GLU A 167 -15.57 8.53 7.56
N LEU A 168 -15.02 7.40 8.00
CA LEU A 168 -13.86 6.74 7.40
C LEU A 168 -14.08 5.22 7.42
N TYR A 169 -13.82 4.57 6.28
CA TYR A 169 -13.99 3.12 6.09
C TYR A 169 -15.39 2.63 6.51
N GLY A 170 -16.44 3.36 6.14
CA GLY A 170 -17.84 3.01 6.44
C GLY A 170 -18.20 3.05 7.93
N ARG A 171 -17.43 3.80 8.73
CA ARG A 171 -17.63 3.95 10.18
C ARG A 171 -17.60 5.41 10.55
N ARG A 172 -18.36 5.77 11.59
CA ARG A 172 -18.45 7.14 12.09
C ARG A 172 -17.57 7.30 13.32
N TRP A 173 -16.70 8.28 13.29
CA TRP A 173 -15.68 8.54 14.28
C TRP A 173 -15.79 9.96 14.82
N SER A 174 -15.20 10.21 15.98
CA SER A 174 -14.97 11.56 16.52
C SER A 174 -13.59 11.65 17.15
N LEU A 175 -13.00 12.84 17.11
CA LEU A 175 -11.78 13.19 17.83
C LEU A 175 -12.14 13.84 19.16
N LEU A 176 -11.41 13.45 20.20
CA LEU A 176 -11.45 14.08 21.51
C LEU A 176 -10.11 14.72 21.78
N PHE A 177 -10.11 15.99 22.18
CA PHE A 177 -8.90 16.76 22.41
C PHE A 177 -8.92 17.36 23.82
N HIS A 178 -7.79 17.27 24.51
CA HIS A 178 -7.57 17.86 25.81
C HIS A 178 -6.44 18.90 25.69
N PRO A 179 -6.77 20.20 25.61
CA PRO A 179 -5.81 21.28 25.40
C PRO A 179 -4.76 21.41 26.50
N LEU A 180 -5.08 20.97 27.72
CA LEU A 180 -4.14 20.93 28.85
C LEU A 180 -3.88 19.49 29.31
N GLY A 181 -4.04 18.54 28.40
CA GLY A 181 -3.78 17.13 28.65
C GLY A 181 -4.81 16.45 29.53
N CYS A 182 -4.71 15.12 29.63
CA CYS A 182 -5.50 14.32 30.55
C CYS A 182 -4.75 13.08 31.05
N GLY A 183 -5.10 12.66 32.27
CA GLY A 183 -4.44 11.56 32.97
C GLY A 183 -3.22 12.03 33.78
N ALA A 184 -2.77 11.18 34.70
CA ALA A 184 -1.81 11.54 35.74
C ALA A 184 -0.48 12.11 35.21
N ASN A 185 -0.02 11.65 34.04
CA ASN A 185 1.30 12.00 33.50
C ASN A 185 1.29 13.12 32.46
N ALA A 186 0.12 13.56 32.00
CA ALA A 186 0.01 14.53 30.91
C ALA A 186 -0.76 15.81 31.29
N GLN A 187 -1.52 15.78 32.39
CA GLN A 187 -2.27 16.93 32.86
C GLN A 187 -1.34 18.13 33.09
N GLY A 188 -1.62 19.24 32.40
CA GLY A 188 -0.87 20.49 32.47
C GLY A 188 0.51 20.47 31.81
N THR A 189 0.90 19.37 31.14
CA THR A 189 2.24 19.25 30.54
C THR A 189 2.21 18.95 29.05
N HIS A 190 1.19 18.25 28.56
CA HIS A 190 1.06 17.86 27.16
C HIS A 190 -0.37 18.06 26.64
N LEU A 191 -0.52 18.18 25.33
CA LEU A 191 -1.78 17.93 24.63
C LEU A 191 -2.09 16.44 24.63
N SER A 192 -3.36 16.10 24.85
CA SER A 192 -3.86 14.73 24.63
C SER A 192 -4.89 14.69 23.52
N ALA A 193 -4.86 13.64 22.71
CA ALA A 193 -5.86 13.41 21.68
C ALA A 193 -6.27 11.93 21.65
N TYR A 194 -7.55 11.69 21.37
CA TYR A 194 -8.13 10.36 21.28
C TYR A 194 -9.11 10.26 20.12
N LEU A 195 -9.27 9.05 19.62
CA LEU A 195 -10.28 8.67 18.66
C LEU A 195 -11.37 7.85 19.35
N ARG A 196 -12.62 8.07 18.96
CA ARG A 196 -13.78 7.28 19.38
C ARG A 196 -14.54 6.78 18.15
N LEU A 197 -15.02 5.55 18.24
CA LEU A 197 -15.98 4.99 17.29
C LEU A 197 -17.40 5.32 17.77
N GLU A 198 -18.06 6.23 17.06
CA GLU A 198 -19.43 6.69 17.37
C GLU A 198 -20.48 5.72 16.84
N SER A 199 -20.28 5.18 15.63
CA SER A 199 -21.15 4.15 15.07
C SER A 199 -20.47 3.28 14.02
N GLY A 200 -20.86 2.02 13.95
CA GLY A 200 -20.36 1.04 12.98
C GLY A 200 -20.13 -0.32 13.63
N SER A 201 -19.60 -1.27 12.86
CA SER A 201 -19.14 -2.55 13.43
C SER A 201 -17.81 -2.37 14.14
N ALA A 202 -17.65 -3.08 15.26
CA ALA A 202 -16.39 -3.14 15.99
C ALA A 202 -15.25 -3.55 15.03
N CYS A 203 -14.09 -2.94 15.19
CA CYS A 203 -12.96 -3.17 14.28
C CYS A 203 -11.63 -3.06 14.99
N ASN A 204 -10.62 -3.71 14.42
CA ASN A 204 -9.22 -3.42 14.75
C ASN A 204 -8.73 -2.37 13.76
N ALA A 205 -8.29 -1.22 14.26
CA ALA A 205 -7.81 -0.13 13.41
C ALA A 205 -6.38 0.25 13.82
N ARG A 206 -5.52 0.42 12.81
CA ARG A 206 -4.20 1.03 12.97
C ARG A 206 -4.35 2.53 12.77
N VAL A 207 -4.13 3.30 13.83
CA VAL A 207 -4.42 4.74 13.84
C VAL A 207 -3.16 5.53 14.13
N ARG A 208 -2.99 6.62 13.39
CA ARG A 208 -1.98 7.64 13.67
C ARG A 208 -2.67 8.97 13.96
N LEU A 209 -2.46 9.49 15.15
CA LEU A 209 -2.91 10.82 15.57
C LEU A 209 -1.74 11.78 15.44
N ALA A 210 -2.03 13.00 15.00
CA ALA A 210 -1.01 14.01 14.78
C ALA A 210 -1.48 15.39 15.23
N VAL A 211 -0.53 16.23 15.65
CA VAL A 211 -0.70 17.69 15.68
C VAL A 211 0.09 18.26 14.50
N HIS A 212 -0.59 18.98 13.62
CA HIS A 212 0.01 19.51 12.41
C HIS A 212 0.96 20.66 12.73
N ASN A 213 2.15 20.64 12.10
CA ASN A 213 3.04 21.79 12.12
C ASN A 213 2.86 22.61 10.84
N HIS A 214 2.23 23.78 10.96
CA HIS A 214 1.88 24.69 9.87
C HIS A 214 3.09 25.28 9.14
N ARG A 215 4.26 25.32 9.79
CA ARG A 215 5.50 25.85 9.18
C ARG A 215 6.28 24.75 8.45
N ALA A 216 6.34 23.56 9.03
CA ALA A 216 7.11 22.45 8.51
C ALA A 216 6.34 21.14 8.73
N PRO A 217 5.49 20.70 7.78
CA PRO A 217 4.64 19.52 7.94
C PRO A 217 5.41 18.24 8.30
N ALA A 218 6.68 18.13 7.87
CA ALA A 218 7.58 17.03 8.22
C ALA A 218 7.92 16.96 9.72
N LEU A 219 7.78 18.06 10.45
CA LEU A 219 8.00 18.17 11.90
C LEU A 219 6.72 18.00 12.72
N SER A 220 5.58 17.67 12.10
CA SER A 220 4.33 17.43 12.82
C SER A 220 4.54 16.37 13.92
N ALA A 221 3.88 16.53 15.06
CA ALA A 221 4.01 15.60 16.17
C ALA A 221 3.06 14.43 15.98
N PHE A 222 3.60 13.21 15.92
CA PHE A 222 2.82 11.99 15.72
C PHE A 222 2.91 11.08 16.93
N ASN A 223 1.85 10.32 17.19
CA ASN A 223 2.02 9.10 17.96
C ASN A 223 2.75 8.03 17.12
N LYS A 224 3.40 7.07 17.80
CA LYS A 224 3.72 5.79 17.15
C LYS A 224 2.40 5.18 16.64
N PRO A 225 2.37 4.55 15.47
CA PRO A 225 1.13 3.95 14.97
C PRO A 225 0.74 2.79 15.88
N TRP A 226 -0.45 2.87 16.48
CA TRP A 226 -0.99 1.82 17.35
C TRP A 226 -2.10 1.08 16.65
N GLN A 227 -2.21 -0.21 16.96
CA GLN A 227 -3.37 -1.01 16.61
C GLN A 227 -4.25 -1.19 17.84
N TRP A 228 -5.48 -0.71 17.75
CA TRP A 228 -6.46 -0.87 18.81
C TRP A 228 -7.74 -1.51 18.29
N ARG A 229 -8.40 -2.24 19.18
CA ARG A 229 -9.79 -2.62 18.98
C ARG A 229 -10.71 -1.48 19.41
N PHE A 230 -11.60 -1.08 18.51
CA PHE A 230 -12.66 -0.12 18.73
C PHE A 230 -14.01 -0.82 18.74
N GLU A 231 -14.84 -0.38 19.67
CA GLU A 231 -16.22 -0.83 19.84
C GLU A 231 -17.11 0.42 19.85
N THR A 232 -18.31 0.30 19.30
CA THR A 232 -19.28 1.39 19.26
C THR A 232 -19.67 1.77 20.68
N ASN A 233 -19.56 3.06 21.01
CA ASN A 233 -19.71 3.57 22.38
C ASN A 233 -18.73 2.97 23.40
N GLY A 234 -17.64 2.35 22.92
CA GLY A 234 -16.58 1.80 23.75
C GLY A 234 -15.62 2.86 24.28
N LYS A 235 -14.54 2.40 24.92
CA LYS A 235 -13.45 3.27 25.37
C LYS A 235 -12.78 3.94 24.16
N ASN A 236 -12.54 5.24 24.26
CA ASN A 236 -11.72 5.98 23.31
C ASN A 236 -10.24 5.56 23.43
N ARG A 237 -9.50 5.69 22.33
CA ARG A 237 -8.10 5.25 22.23
C ARG A 237 -7.25 6.37 21.64
N GLY A 238 -6.05 6.56 22.15
CA GLY A 238 -5.25 7.74 21.80
C GLY A 238 -4.00 7.88 22.62
N MET A 239 -3.53 9.11 22.73
CA MET A 239 -2.27 9.46 23.36
C MET A 239 -2.49 10.57 24.39
N SER A 240 -2.11 10.32 25.64
CA SER A 240 -2.11 11.33 26.71
C SER A 240 -1.02 12.38 26.49
N SER A 241 0.15 11.99 26.00
CA SER A 241 1.31 12.89 25.84
C SER A 241 1.66 13.04 24.35
N LEU A 242 0.78 13.69 23.58
CA LEU A 242 0.96 13.79 22.12
C LEU A 242 1.95 14.89 21.73
N LEU A 243 1.82 16.07 22.33
CA LEU A 243 2.72 17.21 22.10
C LEU A 243 2.93 17.95 23.44
N PRO A 244 4.17 18.23 23.87
CA PRO A 244 4.40 19.06 25.05
C PRO A 244 3.77 20.44 24.89
N LEU A 245 3.13 20.98 25.94
CA LEU A 245 2.50 22.30 25.87
C LEU A 245 3.50 23.40 25.54
N VAL A 246 4.73 23.28 26.05
CA VAL A 246 5.84 24.20 25.74
C VAL A 246 6.20 24.24 24.26
N SER A 247 5.82 23.22 23.49
CA SER A 247 6.03 23.14 22.05
C SER A 247 4.81 23.59 21.24
N ALA A 248 3.64 23.75 21.86
CA ALA A 248 2.39 24.11 21.19
C ALA A 248 2.27 25.63 21.00
N THR A 249 3.22 26.22 20.27
CA THR A 249 3.31 27.68 20.06
C THR A 249 3.43 28.06 18.58
N GLU A 250 3.29 29.35 18.28
CA GLU A 250 3.49 29.89 16.92
C GLU A 250 4.96 29.83 16.49
N GLU A 251 5.90 30.03 17.41
CA GLU A 251 7.34 29.99 17.13
C GLU A 251 7.78 28.59 16.69
N ALA A 252 7.24 27.56 17.36
CA ALA A 252 7.45 26.16 17.02
C ALA A 252 6.69 25.73 15.76
N GLY A 253 5.73 26.54 15.30
CA GLY A 253 4.95 26.30 14.08
C GLY A 253 3.70 25.43 14.24
N TYR A 254 3.29 25.12 15.47
CA TYR A 254 2.10 24.31 15.73
C TYR A 254 0.83 25.14 15.86
N VAL A 255 0.95 26.42 16.21
CA VAL A 255 -0.18 27.35 16.25
C VAL A 255 0.00 28.36 15.11
N LYS A 256 -1.09 28.71 14.44
CA LYS A 256 -1.14 29.78 13.46
C LYS A 256 -2.48 30.49 13.56
N ASP A 257 -2.48 31.81 13.67
CA ASP A 257 -3.71 32.62 13.79
C ASP A 257 -4.61 32.11 14.94
N ASP A 258 -4.01 31.84 16.10
CA ASP A 258 -4.65 31.24 17.29
C ASP A 258 -5.40 29.91 17.02
N THR A 259 -4.96 29.16 16.01
CA THR A 259 -5.51 27.88 15.58
C THR A 259 -4.43 26.80 15.63
N ILE A 260 -4.77 25.63 16.19
CA ILE A 260 -3.95 24.41 16.17
C ILE A 260 -4.54 23.37 15.21
#